data_AF-A0A964X699-F1
#
_entry.id   AF-A0A964X699-F1
#
_cell.length_a   1.000
_cell.length_b   1.000
_cell.length_c   1.000
_cell.angle_alpha   90.00
_cell.angle_beta   90.00
_cell.angle_gamma   90.00
#
_symmetry.space_group_name_H-M   'P 1'
#
loop_
_entity.id
_entity.type
_entity.pdbx_description
1 polymer ?
#
loop_
_entity_poly.entity_id
_entity_poly.type
_entity_poly.pdbx_seq_one_letter_code
_entity_poly.pdbx_strand_id
1 'polypeptide(L)'
;MQKTQGGFTLIELVIVIVILGILAAVAVPRFIDLSNEADQAAVAGVAGSLSSGSAINYAAYKAGNGNFVEVSNCTGAAGTIEGGLPTDYTITAGAVAVDTAVDCTLNSPEGNTATFQAIGTPAP
;
A
#
# COMPACT_ATOMS: atom_id res chain seq x y z
N MET A 1 -33.22 -5.04 54.89
CA MET A 1 -33.00 -6.09 53.87
C MET A 1 -31.55 -5.96 53.39
N GLN A 2 -30.63 -6.79 53.89
CA GLN A 2 -29.23 -6.80 53.43
C GLN A 2 -29.18 -7.50 52.07
N LYS A 3 -28.75 -6.79 51.03
CA LYS A 3 -28.46 -7.36 49.72
C LYS A 3 -27.17 -8.18 49.85
N THR A 4 -27.26 -9.49 49.69
CA THR A 4 -26.09 -10.35 49.52
C THR A 4 -25.35 -9.91 48.26
N GLN A 5 -24.16 -9.33 48.41
CA GLN A 5 -23.24 -9.16 47.29
C GLN A 5 -22.73 -10.55 46.90
N GLY A 6 -23.18 -11.07 45.76
CA GLY A 6 -22.64 -12.27 45.16
C GLY A 6 -21.21 -11.99 44.72
N GLY A 7 -20.22 -12.57 45.39
CA GLY A 7 -18.84 -12.56 44.93
C GLY A 7 -18.70 -13.38 43.64
N PHE A 8 -17.80 -12.95 42.76
CA PHE A 8 -17.46 -13.68 41.54
C PHE A 8 -16.74 -14.99 41.89
N THR A 9 -17.13 -16.11 41.29
CA THR A 9 -16.50 -17.40 41.58
C THR A 9 -15.16 -17.56 40.83
N LEU A 10 -14.20 -18.26 41.43
CA LEU A 10 -12.93 -18.57 40.74
C LEU A 10 -13.17 -19.38 39.45
N ILE A 11 -14.19 -20.23 39.43
CA ILE A 11 -14.52 -21.04 38.26
C ILE A 11 -15.07 -20.18 37.11
N GLU A 12 -15.85 -19.13 37.39
CA GLU A 12 -16.28 -18.18 36.35
C GLU A 12 -15.08 -17.48 35.71
N LEU A 13 -14.09 -17.06 36.52
CA LEU A 13 -12.89 -16.41 35.98
C LEU A 13 -12.11 -17.35 35.05
N VAL A 14 -11.95 -18.61 35.46
CA VAL A 14 -11.22 -19.62 34.70
C VAL A 14 -11.93 -19.93 33.37
N ILE A 15 -13.25 -20.06 33.38
CA ILE A 15 -14.01 -20.32 32.15
C ILE A 15 -13.88 -19.15 31.17
N VAL A 16 -13.92 -17.90 31.66
CA VAL A 16 -13.77 -16.71 30.81
C VAL A 16 -12.40 -16.69 30.11
N ILE A 17 -11.30 -16.92 30.83
CA ILE A 17 -9.97 -16.92 30.21
C ILE A 17 -9.79 -18.08 29.22
N VAL A 18 -10.43 -19.24 29.45
CA VAL A 18 -10.42 -20.38 28.52
C VAL A 18 -11.15 -20.01 27.23
N ILE A 19 -12.33 -19.39 27.32
CA ILE A 19 -13.09 -18.95 26.14
C ILE A 19 -12.30 -17.89 25.37
N LEU A 20 -11.75 -16.89 26.06
CA LEU A 20 -10.91 -15.85 25.43
C LEU A 20 -9.67 -16.46 24.77
N GLY A 21 -9.06 -17.48 25.37
CA GLY A 21 -7.92 -18.20 24.79
C GLY A 21 -8.27 -18.90 23.47
N ILE A 22 -9.44 -19.57 23.40
CA ILE A 22 -9.90 -20.22 22.17
C ILE A 22 -10.21 -19.18 21.08
N LEU A 23 -10.92 -18.10 21.45
CA LEU A 23 -11.25 -17.02 20.51
C LEU A 23 -9.99 -16.33 19.98
N ALA A 24 -9.00 -16.07 20.84
CA ALA A 24 -7.73 -15.48 20.43
C ALA A 24 -6.95 -16.40 19.47
N ALA A 25 -6.91 -17.71 19.75
CA ALA A 25 -6.21 -18.68 18.91
C ALA A 25 -6.74 -18.72 17.46
N VAL A 26 -8.04 -18.48 17.25
CA VAL A 26 -8.64 -18.45 15.90
C VAL A 26 -8.64 -17.05 15.28
N ALA A 27 -8.79 -16.00 16.09
CA ALA A 27 -8.92 -14.63 15.59
C ALA A 27 -7.58 -14.01 15.19
N VAL A 28 -6.49 -14.30 15.92
CA VAL A 28 -5.18 -13.68 15.67
C VAL A 28 -4.62 -14.04 14.29
N PRO A 29 -4.60 -15.31 13.85
CA PRO A 29 -4.12 -15.64 12.50
C PRO A 29 -4.93 -14.94 11.41
N ARG A 30 -6.27 -14.96 11.52
CA ARG A 30 -7.19 -14.30 10.58
C ARG A 30 -6.96 -12.79 10.50
N PHE A 31 -6.67 -12.15 11.62
CA PHE A 31 -6.40 -10.72 11.66
C PHE A 31 -5.09 -10.36 10.95
N ILE A 32 -4.05 -11.18 11.10
CA ILE A 32 -2.77 -10.99 10.40
C ILE A 32 -2.96 -11.15 8.90
N ASP A 33 -3.67 -12.19 8.47
CA ASP A 33 -3.97 -12.42 7.05
C ASP A 33 -4.72 -11.24 6.43
N LEU A 34 -5.79 -10.77 7.11
CA LEU A 34 -6.57 -9.62 6.64
C LEU A 34 -5.73 -8.34 6.57
N SER A 35 -4.83 -8.12 7.54
CA SER A 35 -3.96 -6.95 7.54
C SER A 35 -2.98 -6.99 6.36
N ASN A 36 -2.43 -8.17 6.04
CA ASN A 36 -1.57 -8.35 4.88
C ASN A 36 -2.32 -8.16 3.55
N GLU A 37 -3.55 -8.69 3.44
CA GLU A 37 -4.40 -8.49 2.26
C GLU A 37 -4.77 -7.01 2.06
N ALA A 38 -5.07 -6.30 3.14
CA ALA A 38 -5.38 -4.87 3.11
C ALA A 38 -4.17 -4.05 2.62
N ASP A 39 -2.97 -4.36 3.12
CA ASP A 39 -1.77 -3.68 2.65
C ASP A 39 -1.45 -4.01 1.18
N GLN A 40 -1.58 -5.28 0.78
CA GLN A 40 -1.40 -5.68 -0.61
C GLN A 40 -2.37 -4.95 -1.57
N ALA A 41 -3.60 -4.71 -1.14
CA ALA A 41 -4.58 -3.93 -1.89
C ALA A 41 -4.22 -2.44 -1.91
N ALA A 42 -3.71 -1.88 -0.82
CA ALA A 42 -3.27 -0.49 -0.76
C ALA A 42 -2.09 -0.23 -1.71
N VAL A 43 -1.05 -1.06 -1.67
CA VAL A 43 0.12 -0.93 -2.56
C VAL A 43 -0.25 -1.12 -4.03
N ALA A 44 -1.19 -2.03 -4.33
CA ALA A 44 -1.73 -2.19 -5.68
C ALA A 44 -2.51 -0.94 -6.14
N GLY A 45 -3.27 -0.30 -5.24
CA GLY A 45 -3.97 0.95 -5.52
C GLY A 45 -3.01 2.08 -5.90
N VAL A 46 -1.94 2.26 -5.11
CA VAL A 46 -0.91 3.28 -5.38
C VAL A 46 -0.18 2.99 -6.70
N ALA A 47 0.17 1.72 -6.95
CA ALA A 47 0.78 1.30 -8.21
C ALA A 47 -0.13 1.57 -9.44
N GLY A 48 -1.45 1.38 -9.28
CA GLY A 48 -2.43 1.74 -10.29
C GLY A 48 -2.47 3.25 -10.56
N SER A 49 -2.39 4.07 -9.52
CA SER A 49 -2.29 5.53 -9.65
C SER A 49 -1.00 5.96 -10.36
N LEU A 50 0.16 5.35 -10.05
CA LEU A 50 1.43 5.62 -10.72
C LEU A 50 1.39 5.25 -12.21
N SER A 51 0.84 4.08 -12.54
CA SER A 51 0.69 3.65 -13.94
C SER A 51 -0.20 4.62 -14.73
N SER A 52 -1.30 5.06 -14.13
CA SER A 52 -2.23 6.02 -14.73
C SER A 52 -1.58 7.40 -14.89
N GLY A 53 -0.90 7.89 -13.85
CA GLY A 53 -0.16 9.15 -13.86
C GLY A 53 0.93 9.15 -14.94
N SER A 54 1.69 8.07 -15.04
CA SER A 54 2.72 7.94 -16.07
C SER A 54 2.16 7.92 -17.48
N ALA A 55 1.00 7.28 -17.70
CA ALA A 55 0.33 7.28 -19.00
C ALA A 55 -0.19 8.67 -19.39
N ILE A 56 -0.78 9.41 -18.43
CA ILE A 56 -1.25 10.79 -18.64
C ILE A 56 -0.06 11.73 -18.91
N ASN A 57 1.01 11.60 -18.15
CA ASN A 57 2.24 12.37 -18.31
C ASN A 57 2.86 12.16 -19.70
N TYR A 58 2.96 10.90 -20.13
CA TYR A 58 3.43 10.56 -21.47
C TYR A 58 2.49 11.09 -22.56
N ALA A 59 1.17 11.00 -22.38
CA ALA A 59 0.22 11.55 -23.34
C ALA A 59 0.35 13.07 -23.47
N ALA A 60 0.56 13.80 -22.37
CA ALA A 60 0.83 15.24 -22.39
C ALA A 60 2.10 15.57 -23.19
N TYR A 61 3.18 14.84 -22.95
CA TYR A 61 4.43 14.95 -23.72
C TYR A 61 4.19 14.71 -25.23
N LYS A 62 3.53 13.62 -25.63
CA LYS A 62 3.26 13.33 -27.05
C LYS A 62 2.29 14.29 -27.71
N ALA A 63 1.43 14.95 -26.93
CA ALA A 63 0.54 15.99 -27.41
C ALA A 63 1.24 17.36 -27.59
N GLY A 64 2.51 17.48 -27.20
CA GLY A 64 3.23 18.76 -27.20
C GLY A 64 2.74 19.73 -26.12
N ASN A 65 2.06 19.22 -25.08
CA ASN A 65 1.72 20.00 -23.91
C ASN A 65 2.96 20.08 -23.00
N GLY A 66 3.42 21.29 -22.69
CA GLY A 66 4.58 21.51 -21.80
C GLY A 66 4.33 21.17 -20.33
N ASN A 67 3.10 20.78 -19.97
CA ASN A 67 2.74 20.36 -18.61
C ASN A 67 2.93 18.85 -18.43
N PHE A 68 4.19 18.43 -18.34
CA PHE A 68 4.61 17.07 -18.02
C PHE A 68 5.90 17.12 -17.17
N VAL A 69 6.23 16.00 -16.55
CA VAL A 69 7.40 15.81 -15.69
C VAL A 69 8.34 14.82 -16.37
N GLU A 70 9.65 15.06 -16.24
CA GLU A 70 10.67 14.11 -16.71
C GLU A 70 10.55 12.77 -15.97
N VAL A 71 10.56 11.68 -16.72
CA VAL A 71 10.66 10.32 -16.19
C VAL A 71 11.85 9.64 -16.85
N SER A 72 13.03 9.76 -16.25
CA SER A 72 14.27 9.08 -16.67
C SER A 72 14.58 7.83 -15.85
N ASN A 73 13.83 7.59 -14.78
CA ASN A 73 13.96 6.44 -13.89
C ASN A 73 12.65 6.18 -13.13
N CYS A 74 12.53 5.00 -12.53
CA CYS A 74 11.36 4.57 -11.78
C CYS A 74 10.98 5.53 -10.64
N THR A 75 11.96 6.10 -9.93
CA THR A 75 11.68 7.07 -8.85
C THR A 75 11.14 8.39 -9.37
N GLY A 76 11.52 8.80 -10.58
CA GLY A 76 10.98 9.98 -11.27
C GLY A 76 9.49 9.86 -11.60
N ALA A 77 8.98 8.64 -11.74
CA ALA A 77 7.55 8.41 -11.97
C ALA A 77 6.67 8.87 -10.79
N ALA A 78 7.22 9.02 -9.58
CA ALA A 78 6.48 9.60 -8.45
C ALA A 78 6.04 11.05 -8.71
N GLY A 79 6.73 11.78 -9.59
CA GLY A 79 6.34 13.13 -10.00
C GLY A 79 5.13 13.19 -10.93
N THR A 80 4.66 12.05 -11.44
CA THR A 80 3.52 11.98 -12.38
C THR A 80 2.15 11.99 -11.69
N ILE A 81 2.13 11.85 -10.36
CA ILE A 81 0.92 11.88 -9.55
C ILE A 81 0.93 13.13 -8.65
N GLU A 82 -0.19 13.85 -8.59
CA GLU A 82 -0.34 14.99 -7.69
C GLU A 82 -0.30 14.53 -6.23
N GLY A 83 0.42 15.27 -5.38
CA GLY A 83 0.66 14.90 -3.99
C GLY A 83 1.81 13.91 -3.80
N GLY A 84 2.36 13.36 -4.89
CA GLY A 84 3.50 12.44 -4.84
C GLY A 84 3.15 11.09 -4.23
N LEU A 85 4.18 10.38 -3.80
CA LEU A 85 4.03 9.07 -3.20
C LEU A 85 3.54 9.18 -1.74
N PRO A 86 2.66 8.27 -1.26
CA PRO A 86 2.33 8.21 0.16
C PRO A 86 3.58 8.07 1.04
N THR A 87 3.49 8.53 2.29
CA THR A 87 4.60 8.45 3.24
C THR A 87 5.07 7.02 3.44
N ASP A 88 6.39 6.83 3.54
CA ASP A 88 7.08 5.54 3.78
C ASP A 88 6.99 4.50 2.65
N TYR A 89 6.26 4.79 1.57
CA TYR A 89 6.36 4.03 0.34
C TYR A 89 7.68 4.35 -0.36
N THR A 90 8.27 3.35 -1.00
CA THR A 90 9.50 3.53 -1.78
C THR A 90 9.38 2.88 -3.15
N ILE A 91 10.11 3.42 -4.13
CA ILE A 91 10.18 2.84 -5.47
C ILE A 91 11.59 2.30 -5.67
N THR A 92 11.69 1.04 -6.06
CA THR A 92 12.98 0.42 -6.42
C THR A 92 13.53 1.13 -7.67
N ALA A 93 14.78 1.60 -7.58
CA ALA A 93 15.41 2.33 -8.67
C ALA A 93 15.58 1.45 -9.92
N GLY A 94 15.26 2.02 -11.08
CA GLY A 94 15.41 1.40 -12.38
C GLY A 94 15.45 2.47 -13.47
N ALA A 95 16.27 2.28 -14.50
CA ALA A 95 16.37 3.22 -15.60
C ALA A 95 15.14 3.11 -16.50
N VAL A 96 14.62 4.24 -16.97
CA VAL A 96 13.49 4.30 -17.91
C VAL A 96 13.92 5.16 -19.10
N ALA A 97 14.05 4.55 -20.27
CA ALA A 97 14.36 5.28 -21.49
C ALA A 97 13.14 6.06 -21.99
N VAL A 98 13.37 7.21 -22.62
CA VAL A 98 12.33 8.02 -23.27
C VAL A 98 11.54 7.16 -24.26
N ASP A 99 10.22 7.38 -24.34
CA ASP A 99 9.28 6.63 -25.19
C ASP A 99 9.22 5.11 -24.89
N THR A 100 9.76 4.66 -23.75
CA THR A 100 9.77 3.24 -23.36
C THR A 100 8.97 3.03 -22.07
N ALA A 101 8.14 1.99 -22.04
CA ALA A 101 7.46 1.53 -20.84
C ALA A 101 8.33 0.50 -20.11
N VAL A 102 8.47 0.65 -18.79
CA VAL A 102 9.24 -0.24 -17.91
C VAL A 102 8.39 -0.56 -16.69
N ASP A 103 8.40 -1.83 -16.27
CA ASP A 103 7.79 -2.26 -15.02
C ASP A 103 8.70 -1.88 -13.85
N CYS A 104 8.21 -0.95 -13.02
CA CYS A 104 8.88 -0.49 -11.81
C CYS A 104 8.24 -1.11 -10.58
N THR A 105 9.03 -1.34 -9.53
CA THR A 105 8.54 -1.94 -8.29
C THR A 105 8.28 -0.86 -7.24
N LEU A 106 7.07 -0.85 -6.71
CA LEU A 106 6.66 -0.08 -5.54
C LEU A 106 6.69 -0.97 -4.31
N ASN A 107 7.18 -0.44 -3.19
CA ASN A 107 7.33 -1.11 -1.92
C ASN A 107 6.50 -0.38 -0.85
N SER A 108 5.62 -1.10 -0.14
CA SER A 108 4.90 -0.60 1.04
C SER A 108 5.80 -0.66 2.29
N PRO A 109 5.51 0.14 3.33
CA PRO A 109 6.25 0.07 4.60
C PRO A 109 6.10 -1.26 5.33
N GLU A 110 5.02 -2.01 5.08
CA GLU A 110 4.74 -3.32 5.65
C GLU A 110 5.46 -4.47 4.89
N GLY A 111 6.15 -4.14 3.80
CA GLY A 111 7.00 -5.08 3.05
C GLY A 111 6.32 -5.76 1.87
N ASN A 112 5.06 -5.45 1.57
CA ASN A 112 4.43 -5.89 0.33
C ASN A 112 4.91 -5.04 -0.86
N THR A 113 4.73 -5.58 -2.06
CA THR A 113 5.16 -4.92 -3.29
C THR A 113 4.08 -4.97 -4.35
N ALA A 114 4.08 -3.98 -5.23
CA ALA A 114 3.31 -4.01 -6.47
C ALA A 114 4.15 -3.47 -7.62
N THR A 115 3.82 -3.85 -8.85
CA THR A 115 4.45 -3.30 -10.05
C THR A 115 3.56 -2.25 -10.68
N PHE A 116 4.18 -1.20 -11.22
CA PHE A 116 3.51 -0.17 -11.99
C PHE A 116 4.30 0.12 -13.27
N GLN A 117 3.62 0.61 -14.30
CA GLN A 117 4.28 0.98 -15.54
C GLN A 117 4.74 2.44 -15.50
N ALA A 118 6.05 2.65 -15.56
CA ALA A 118 6.63 3.95 -15.84
C ALA A 118 6.91 4.07 -17.34
N ILE A 119 6.59 5.21 -17.93
CA ILE A 119 6.83 5.53 -19.33
C ILE A 119 7.77 6.72 -19.40
N GLY A 120 8.90 6.54 -20.07
CA GLY A 120 9.94 7.55 -20.10
C GLY A 120 9.54 8.79 -20.88
N THR A 121 9.82 9.94 -20.29
CA THR A 121 9.58 11.27 -20.87
C THR A 121 10.83 12.13 -20.68
N PRO A 122 11.16 13.00 -21.65
CA PRO A 122 12.35 13.85 -21.54
C PRO A 122 12.15 14.98 -20.51
N ALA A 123 13.17 15.81 -20.30
CA ALA A 123 12.99 17.07 -19.59
C ALA A 123 12.06 18.01 -20.40
N PRO A 124 11.15 18.75 -19.75
CA PRO A 124 10.23 19.70 -20.41
C PRO A 124 10.92 20.92 -21.03
#